data_AF-A0A3M5DHU1-F1
#
_entry.id   AF-A0A3M5DHU1-F1
#
_cell.length_a   1.000
_cell.length_b   1.000
_cell.length_c   1.000
_cell.angle_alpha   90.00
_cell.angle_beta   90.00
_cell.angle_gamma   90.00
#
_symmetry.space_group_name_H-M   'P 1'
#
loop_
_entity.id
_entity.type
_entity.pdbx_description
1 polymer ?
#
loop_
_entity_poly.entity_id
_entity_poly.type
_entity_poly.pdbx_seq_one_letter_code
_entity_poly.pdbx_strand_id
1 'polypeptide(L)'
;MWNDFVVPATLREWGLLLAIGVVSLLGQVFLTRAFSHESATIVAVTRYIGIVFNAGWGWLFWSEVPDALTIAGGVLIVVACIALSRTKKG
;
A
#
# COMPACT_ATOMS: atom_id res chain seq x y z
N MET A 1 -22.49 -18.69 -12.89
CA MET A 1 -21.62 -17.76 -12.13
C MET A 1 -21.22 -16.51 -12.93
N TRP A 2 -21.46 -16.44 -14.25
CA TRP A 2 -21.15 -15.26 -15.10
C TRP A 2 -22.32 -14.27 -15.34
N ASN A 3 -23.50 -14.51 -14.75
CA ASN A 3 -24.71 -13.71 -15.00
C ASN A 3 -24.84 -12.44 -14.12
N ASP A 4 -23.96 -12.24 -13.14
CA ASP A 4 -23.94 -11.06 -12.25
C ASP A 4 -22.88 -10.03 -12.67
N PHE A 5 -22.44 -10.05 -13.93
CA PHE A 5 -21.53 -9.03 -14.44
C PHE A 5 -22.28 -7.70 -14.61
N VAL A 6 -22.28 -6.91 -13.54
CA VAL A 6 -22.76 -5.53 -13.53
C VAL A 6 -21.69 -4.64 -14.13
N VAL A 7 -21.93 -4.17 -15.35
CA VAL A 7 -21.18 -3.06 -15.91
C VAL A 7 -21.53 -1.79 -15.13
N PRO A 8 -20.53 -0.95 -14.77
CA PRO A 8 -20.79 0.30 -14.07
C PRO A 8 -21.73 1.16 -14.91
N ALA A 9 -22.93 1.40 -14.38
CA ALA A 9 -24.02 2.04 -15.12
C ALA A 9 -23.88 3.57 -15.18
N THR A 10 -23.07 4.15 -14.28
CA THR A 10 -22.94 5.59 -14.10
C THR A 10 -21.56 6.10 -14.49
N LEU A 11 -21.51 7.28 -15.11
CA LEU A 11 -20.26 7.97 -15.47
C LEU A 11 -19.34 8.24 -14.25
N ARG A 12 -19.92 8.36 -13.05
CA ARG A 12 -19.19 8.48 -11.78
C ARG A 12 -18.38 7.22 -11.44
N GLU A 13 -18.95 6.04 -11.65
CA GLU A 13 -18.28 4.76 -11.36
C GLU A 13 -17.10 4.56 -12.32
N TRP A 14 -17.29 4.89 -13.59
CA TRP A 14 -16.20 4.94 -14.58
C TRP A 14 -15.10 5.92 -14.20
N GLY A 15 -15.46 7.12 -13.73
CA GLY A 15 -14.49 8.11 -13.26
C GLY A 15 -13.67 7.61 -12.07
N LEU A 16 -14.30 6.93 -11.10
CA LEU A 16 -13.61 6.33 -9.96
C LEU A 16 -12.67 5.20 -10.39
N LEU A 17 -13.11 4.33 -11.30
CA LEU A 17 -12.27 3.25 -11.84
C LEU A 17 -11.04 3.80 -12.58
N LEU A 18 -11.23 4.86 -13.38
CA LEU A 18 -10.12 5.55 -14.04
C LEU A 18 -9.16 6.15 -13.03
N ALA A 19 -9.66 6.81 -11.99
CA ALA A 19 -8.83 7.38 -10.93
C ALA A 19 -8.01 6.31 -10.20
N ILE A 20 -8.63 5.18 -9.83
CA ILE A 20 -7.94 4.04 -9.21
C ILE A 20 -6.87 3.48 -10.15
N GLY A 21 -7.18 3.35 -11.45
CA GLY A 21 -6.25 2.90 -12.48
C GLY A 21 -5.03 3.82 -12.60
N VAL A 22 -5.24 5.13 -12.67
CA VAL A 22 -4.17 6.14 -12.76
C VAL A 22 -3.28 6.12 -11.51
N VAL A 23 -3.88 6.09 -10.32
CA VAL A 23 -3.12 6.05 -9.06
C VAL A 23 -2.32 4.75 -8.96
N SER A 24 -2.91 3.61 -9.35
CA SER A 24 -2.23 2.31 -9.34
C SER A 24 -1.06 2.28 -10.32
N LEU A 25 -1.25 2.80 -11.53
CA LEU A 25 -0.19 2.93 -12.54
C LEU A 25 0.95 3.81 -12.05
N LEU A 26 0.64 4.97 -11.45
CA LEU A 26 1.66 5.83 -10.85
C LEU A 26 2.45 5.09 -9.78
N GLY A 27 1.75 4.44 -8.84
CA GLY A 27 2.38 3.63 -7.79
C GLY A 27 3.31 2.56 -8.36
N GLN A 28 2.88 1.89 -9.43
CA GLN A 28 3.69 0.87 -10.11
C GLN A 28 4.90 1.47 -10.83
N VAL A 29 4.77 2.64 -11.45
CA VAL A 29 5.92 3.35 -12.06
C VAL A 29 6.94 3.76 -10.99
N PHE A 30 6.50 4.31 -9.86
CA PHE A 30 7.39 4.64 -8.74
C PHE A 30 8.11 3.40 -8.21
N LEU A 31 7.40 2.28 -8.08
CA LEU A 31 7.98 1.02 -7.64
C LEU A 31 9.06 0.53 -8.61
N THR A 32 8.78 0.54 -9.92
CA THR A 32 9.76 0.17 -10.95
C THR A 32 10.99 1.07 -10.93
N ARG A 33 10.81 2.38 -10.70
CA ARG A 33 11.93 3.33 -10.56
C ARG A 33 12.74 3.06 -9.30
N ALA A 34 12.09 2.74 -8.17
CA ALA A 34 12.75 2.44 -6.90
C ALA A 34 13.62 1.17 -7.00
N PHE A 35 13.12 0.10 -7.63
CA PHE A 35 13.92 -1.11 -7.89
C PHE A 35 15.13 -0.86 -8.78
N SER A 36 15.07 0.13 -9.66
CA SER A 36 16.16 0.45 -10.57
C SER A 36 17.26 1.32 -9.94
N HIS A 37 17.02 1.96 -8.80
CA HIS A 37 17.96 2.89 -8.15
C HIS A 37 18.45 2.45 -6.77
N GLU A 38 17.69 1.61 -6.05
CA GLU A 38 18.03 1.18 -4.69
C GLU A 38 18.02 -0.34 -4.52
N SER A 39 18.64 -0.82 -3.44
CA SER A 39 18.72 -2.26 -3.18
C SER A 39 17.31 -2.84 -3.00
N ALA A 40 17.08 -4.03 -3.56
CA ALA A 40 15.78 -4.71 -3.53
C ALA A 40 15.20 -4.82 -2.10
N THR A 41 16.07 -4.86 -1.08
CA THR A 41 15.71 -4.87 0.34
C THR A 41 15.00 -3.59 0.79
N ILE A 42 15.47 -2.41 0.37
CA ILE A 42 14.86 -1.13 0.78
C ILE A 42 13.49 -0.95 0.12
N VAL A 43 13.37 -1.38 -1.14
CA VAL A 43 12.10 -1.35 -1.87
C VAL A 43 11.08 -2.30 -1.24
N ALA A 44 11.50 -3.50 -0.83
CA ALA A 44 10.63 -4.46 -0.14
C ALA A 44 10.10 -3.89 1.18
N VAL A 45 10.96 -3.28 2.01
CA VAL A 45 10.57 -2.65 3.28
C VAL A 45 9.61 -1.48 3.06
N THR A 46 9.86 -0.66 2.05
CA THR A 46 8.95 0.43 1.65
C THR A 46 7.58 -0.12 1.23
N ARG A 47 7.52 -1.30 0.59
CA ARG A 47 6.24 -1.95 0.27
C ARG A 47 5.47 -2.39 1.52
N TYR A 48 6.18 -2.83 2.57
CA TYR A 48 5.55 -3.23 3.83
C TYR A 48 4.94 -2.06 4.60
N ILE A 49 5.45 -0.82 4.47
CA ILE A 49 4.81 0.36 5.10
C ILE A 49 3.37 0.58 4.61
N GLY A 50 3.06 0.12 3.39
CA GLY A 50 1.70 0.14 2.85
C GLY A 50 0.70 -0.63 3.71
N ILE A 51 1.15 -1.67 4.45
CA ILE A 51 0.30 -2.42 5.39
C ILE A 51 -0.12 -1.54 6.56
N VAL A 52 0.79 -0.73 7.10
CA VAL A 52 0.47 0.23 8.18
C VAL A 52 -0.52 1.26 7.70
N PHE A 53 -0.30 1.81 6.51
CA PHE A 53 -1.24 2.75 5.89
C PHE A 53 -2.62 2.13 5.64
N ASN A 54 -2.66 0.87 5.17
CA ASN A 54 -3.89 0.15 4.92
C ASN A 54 -4.68 -0.09 6.22
N ALA A 55 -3.99 -0.51 7.28
CA ALA A 55 -4.57 -0.64 8.62
C ALA A 55 -5.08 0.70 9.17
N GLY A 56 -4.34 1.79 8.95
CA GLY A 56 -4.77 3.14 9.33
C GLY A 56 -6.02 3.59 8.58
N TRP A 57 -6.10 3.32 7.27
CA TRP A 57 -7.31 3.57 6.47
C TRP A 57 -8.48 2.71 6.93
N GLY A 58 -8.26 1.43 7.25
CA GLY A 58 -9.29 0.53 7.79
C GLY A 58 -9.87 1.04 9.11
N TRP A 59 -9.03 1.51 10.02
CA TRP A 59 -9.49 2.13 11.26
C TRP A 59 -10.23 3.45 10.99
N LEU A 60 -9.73 4.29 10.09
CA LEU A 60 -10.31 5.62 9.82
C LEU A 60 -11.66 5.57 9.09
N PHE A 61 -11.80 4.69 8.08
CA PHE A 61 -12.99 4.62 7.24
C PHE A 61 -14.02 3.59 7.71
N TRP A 62 -13.57 2.49 8.32
CA TRP A 62 -14.44 1.39 8.75
C TRP A 62 -14.54 1.25 10.27
N SER A 63 -13.81 2.05 11.06
CA SER A 63 -13.75 1.95 12.53
C SER A 63 -13.36 0.55 13.02
N GLU A 64 -12.67 -0.21 12.16
CA GLU A 64 -12.23 -1.56 12.47
C GLU A 64 -11.09 -1.45 13.48
N VAL A 65 -11.37 -1.81 14.74
CA VAL A 65 -10.41 -1.69 15.84
C VAL A 65 -9.24 -2.61 15.51
N PRO A 66 -8.03 -2.07 15.28
CA PRO A 66 -6.89 -2.89 14.92
C PRO A 66 -6.60 -3.87 16.06
N ASP A 67 -6.65 -5.17 15.73
CA ASP A 67 -6.32 -6.25 16.66
C ASP A 67 -4.86 -6.14 17.15
N ALA A 68 -4.54 -6.77 18.28
CA ALA A 68 -3.19 -6.78 18.85
C ALA A 68 -2.12 -7.21 17.82
N LEU A 69 -2.47 -8.07 16.86
CA LEU A 69 -1.60 -8.46 15.75
C LEU A 69 -1.30 -7.31 14.77
N THR A 70 -2.26 -6.41 14.50
CA THR A 70 -2.06 -5.23 13.65
C THR A 70 -1.11 -4.23 14.32
N ILE A 71 -1.24 -4.07 15.64
CA ILE A 71 -0.33 -3.21 16.43
C ILE A 71 1.09 -3.81 16.42
N ALA A 72 1.23 -5.12 16.68
CA ALA A 72 2.51 -5.80 16.64
C ALA A 72 3.18 -5.73 15.26
N GLY A 73 2.41 -5.95 14.19
CA GLY A 73 2.88 -5.79 12.81
C GLY A 73 3.32 -4.36 12.50
N GLY A 74 2.57 -3.36 12.95
CA GLY A 74 2.93 -1.94 12.79
C GLY A 74 4.25 -1.59 13.45
N VAL A 75 4.46 -2.04 14.70
CA VAL A 75 5.73 -1.83 15.42
C VAL A 75 6.90 -2.51 14.68
N LEU A 76 6.71 -3.74 14.21
CA LEU A 76 7.75 -4.47 13.47
C LEU A 76 8.18 -3.73 12.19
N ILE A 77 7.22 -3.16 11.46
CA ILE A 77 7.48 -2.39 10.23
C ILE A 77 8.25 -1.10 10.56
N VAL A 78 7.86 -0.37 11.60
CA VAL A 78 8.57 0.84 12.04
C VAL A 78 10.02 0.52 12.43
N VAL A 79 10.23 -0.57 13.19
CA VAL A 79 11.57 -1.03 13.58
C VAL A 79 12.41 -1.41 12.35
N ALA A 80 11.83 -2.13 11.39
CA ALA A 80 12.51 -2.49 10.14
C ALA A 80 12.91 -1.25 9.34
N CYS A 81 12.03 -0.25 9.23
CA CYS A 81 12.34 1.04 8.60
C CYS A 81 13.52 1.75 9.27
N ILE A 82 13.54 1.81 10.60
CA ILE A 82 14.64 2.44 11.36
C ILE A 82 15.95 1.67 11.19
N ALA A 83 15.90 0.33 11.25
CA ALA A 83 17.07 -0.53 11.05
C ALA A 83 17.67 -0.35 9.65
N LEU A 84 16.84 -0.30 8.62
CA LEU A 84 17.29 -0.04 7.25
C LEU A 84 17.85 1.38 7.07
N SER A 85 17.21 2.40 7.63
CA SER A 85 17.73 3.77 7.54
C SER A 85 19.12 3.89 8.17
N ARG A 86 19.43 3.06 9.17
CA ARG A 86 20.76 2.98 9.79
C ARG A 86 21.79 2.22 8.94
N THR A 87 21.37 1.32 8.05
CA THR A 87 22.31 0.53 7.23
C THR A 87 22.90 1.32 6.06
N LYS A 88 22.31 2.44 5.65
CA LYS A 88 22.82 3.31 4.57
C LYS A 88 23.92 4.28 5.02
N LYS A 89 24.48 4.08 6.22
CA LYS A 89 25.52 4.94 6.81
C LYS A 89 26.89 4.24 6.93
N GLY A 90 27.26 3.48 5.89
CA GLY A 90 28.58 2.88 5.71
C GLY A 90 28.99 2.94 4.26
#